data_AF-A0A7S0HU60-F1
#
_entry.id   AF-A0A7S0HU60-F1
#
_cell.length_a   1.000
_cell.length_b   1.000
_cell.length_c   1.000
_cell.angle_alpha   90.00
_cell.angle_beta   90.00
_cell.angle_gamma   90.00
#
_symmetry.space_group_name_H-M   'P 1'
#
loop_
_entity.id
_entity.type
_entity.pdbx_description
1 polymer ?
#
loop_
_entity_poly.entity_id
_entity_poly.type
_entity_poly.pdbx_seq_one_letter_code
_entity_poly.pdbx_strand_id
1 'polypeptide(L)'
;WRSLKMRKRKSLSNGGGSEEGEEGEKRGKKEKTETKKRKRQEQPTAPKAIPKTESQVHGGDLHPFEHDPADDCETSFQAYCDIAPFLIKLAQRLGKQKKDLCIWDPYYCAGKVKEHLRKLGFCNVHNNNEDFYSLKPEQYPPYDVLLTSPPYSRNHIEKILAFASNCNKPWILLMPQYVHRKSYYASIIEGQNPFFMIPPKPYVYHAHHGGRKDNTNVPCRHWVRDGKCPKGDECVFLHGEVDSSAQLPVTSKGVVPVTPFKSIWHMHFPPEGMNNGIYTWAVHKMRKSKLKLCRSVSDIEL
;
A
#
# COMPACT_ATOMS: atom_id res chain seq x y z
N TRP A 1 13.81 51.19 18.81
CA TRP A 1 13.36 51.50 20.19
C TRP A 1 13.58 50.28 21.10
N ARG A 2 13.29 50.40 22.41
CA ARG A 2 13.76 49.50 23.49
C ARG A 2 13.34 48.02 23.34
N SER A 3 14.22 47.10 23.74
CA SER A 3 13.91 45.66 23.89
C SER A 3 13.00 45.38 25.09
N LEU A 4 12.15 44.35 24.99
CA LEU A 4 11.52 43.70 26.15
C LEU A 4 12.15 42.32 26.41
N LYS A 5 12.74 42.15 27.60
CA LYS A 5 13.09 40.82 28.15
C LYS A 5 12.02 40.42 29.16
N MET A 6 11.15 39.47 28.82
CA MET A 6 10.24 38.87 29.81
C MET A 6 11.02 38.00 30.80
N ARG A 7 10.72 38.17 32.10
CA ARG A 7 11.49 37.62 33.22
C ARG A 7 10.85 36.31 33.71
N LYS A 8 11.64 35.24 33.83
CA LYS A 8 11.20 33.94 34.38
C LYS A 8 11.11 34.05 35.91
N ARG A 9 9.90 33.96 36.47
CA ARG A 9 9.67 33.93 37.94
C ARG A 9 9.99 32.54 38.48
N LYS A 10 10.90 32.45 39.46
CA LYS A 10 10.94 31.34 40.44
C LYS A 10 10.16 31.77 41.68
N SER A 11 9.42 30.84 42.27
CA SER A 11 9.08 30.88 43.69
C SER A 11 9.98 29.91 44.46
N LEU A 12 10.30 30.26 45.70
CA LEU A 12 10.99 29.42 46.68
C LEU A 12 10.22 29.55 47.99
N SER A 13 9.99 28.43 48.66
CA SER A 13 9.58 28.34 50.06
C SER A 13 10.31 27.13 50.65
N ASN A 14 10.85 27.27 51.85
CA ASN A 14 11.97 26.44 52.34
C ASN A 14 11.68 25.88 53.75
N GLY A 15 12.30 24.74 54.09
CA GLY A 15 12.29 24.15 55.43
C GLY A 15 11.33 22.95 55.62
N GLY A 16 11.69 21.92 56.40
CA GLY A 16 12.98 21.69 57.09
C GLY A 16 12.92 20.53 58.11
N GLY A 17 14.08 19.97 58.47
CA GLY A 17 14.26 18.79 59.36
C GLY A 17 14.16 17.45 58.60
N SER A 18 15.04 16.44 58.75
CA SER A 18 15.71 15.81 59.92
C SER A 18 14.81 14.77 60.63
N GLU A 19 15.28 13.57 61.04
CA GLU A 19 16.63 12.98 61.06
C GLU A 19 16.59 11.41 61.07
N GLU A 20 17.72 10.78 60.72
CA GLU A 20 18.31 9.46 61.09
C GLU A 20 17.52 8.16 61.44
N GLY A 21 18.17 7.00 61.15
CA GLY A 21 17.97 5.66 61.78
C GLY A 21 17.10 4.64 61.01
N GLU A 22 17.36 3.32 60.98
CA GLU A 22 18.48 2.47 61.44
C GLU A 22 18.56 1.18 60.57
N GLU A 23 19.54 0.28 60.81
CA GLU A 23 19.76 -0.98 60.07
C GLU A 23 18.82 -2.15 60.47
N GLY A 24 18.78 -3.23 59.66
CA GLY A 24 17.99 -4.43 59.98
C GLY A 24 18.29 -5.70 59.14
N GLU A 25 19.34 -6.45 59.47
CA GLU A 25 19.62 -7.78 58.87
C GLU A 25 18.77 -8.91 59.51
N LYS A 26 18.18 -9.83 58.70
CA LYS A 26 18.15 -11.30 59.01
C LYS A 26 17.66 -12.23 57.88
N ARG A 27 18.64 -12.94 57.30
CA ARG A 27 18.75 -14.40 57.04
C ARG A 27 17.49 -15.30 56.92
N GLY A 28 17.52 -16.19 55.91
CA GLY A 28 16.85 -17.51 55.90
C GLY A 28 15.87 -17.70 54.72
N LYS A 29 15.73 -18.88 54.09
CA LYS A 29 16.38 -20.20 54.25
C LYS A 29 16.45 -20.91 52.87
N LYS A 30 17.47 -21.75 52.61
CA LYS A 30 17.51 -22.72 51.49
C LYS A 30 17.09 -24.11 51.99
N GLU A 31 16.49 -24.95 51.14
CA GLU A 31 16.34 -26.38 51.43
C GLU A 31 16.34 -27.25 50.16
N LYS A 32 16.86 -28.49 50.27
CA LYS A 32 17.00 -29.50 49.21
C LYS A 32 17.23 -30.90 49.82
N THR A 33 16.88 -32.04 49.20
CA THR A 33 16.19 -32.22 47.90
C THR A 33 14.79 -32.88 48.07
N GLU A 34 14.47 -34.17 47.87
CA GLU A 34 15.21 -35.31 47.29
C GLU A 34 14.36 -36.28 46.45
N THR A 35 15.08 -37.18 45.80
CA THR A 35 14.72 -38.35 44.99
C THR A 35 13.88 -39.40 45.78
N LYS A 36 13.26 -40.46 45.23
CA LYS A 36 13.49 -41.23 43.98
C LYS A 36 12.33 -42.18 43.67
N LYS A 37 11.88 -42.29 42.41
CA LYS A 37 11.76 -43.57 41.66
C LYS A 37 11.29 -43.37 40.21
N ARG A 38 11.73 -44.27 39.32
CA ARG A 38 11.45 -44.29 37.87
C ARG A 38 10.35 -45.32 37.55
N LYS A 39 9.59 -45.12 36.46
CA LYS A 39 9.18 -46.26 35.61
C LYS A 39 8.98 -45.87 34.14
N ARG A 40 9.76 -46.53 33.27
CA ARG A 40 9.67 -46.71 31.80
C ARG A 40 9.51 -45.49 30.87
N GLN A 41 10.18 -45.59 29.72
CA GLN A 41 10.03 -44.71 28.56
C GLN A 41 9.05 -45.35 27.58
N GLU A 42 8.32 -44.51 26.85
CA GLU A 42 7.82 -44.84 25.51
C GLU A 42 8.38 -43.79 24.54
N GLN A 43 8.67 -44.19 23.30
CA GLN A 43 9.25 -43.30 22.29
C GLN A 43 8.14 -42.54 21.54
N PRO A 44 8.37 -41.28 21.11
CA PRO A 44 7.40 -40.55 20.32
C PRO A 44 7.26 -41.19 18.94
N THR A 45 6.07 -41.72 18.64
CA THR A 45 5.71 -42.15 17.28
C THR A 45 5.78 -40.96 16.32
N ALA A 46 6.42 -41.15 15.17
CA ALA A 46 6.57 -40.09 14.17
C ALA A 46 5.20 -39.50 13.77
N PRO A 47 5.10 -38.18 13.49
CA PRO A 47 3.89 -37.58 12.97
C PRO A 47 3.49 -38.29 11.66
N LYS A 48 2.27 -38.84 11.62
CA LYS A 48 1.72 -39.40 10.38
C LYS A 48 1.75 -38.31 9.30
N ALA A 49 2.19 -38.68 8.10
CA ALA A 49 2.20 -37.76 6.98
C ALA A 49 0.80 -37.18 6.77
N ILE A 50 0.66 -35.86 6.94
CA ILE A 50 -0.54 -35.14 6.53
C ILE A 50 -0.69 -35.39 5.03
N PRO A 51 -1.86 -35.81 4.53
CA PRO A 51 -2.09 -35.92 3.10
C PRO A 51 -1.71 -34.59 2.45
N LYS A 52 -0.83 -34.64 1.45
CA LYS A 52 -0.62 -33.46 0.60
C LYS A 52 -1.95 -33.24 -0.11
N THR A 53 -2.73 -32.27 0.34
CA THR A 53 -3.86 -31.78 -0.45
C THR A 53 -3.27 -31.29 -1.75
N GLU A 54 -3.45 -32.06 -2.82
CA GLU A 54 -3.02 -31.66 -4.14
C GLU A 54 -3.84 -30.43 -4.50
N SER A 55 -3.19 -29.26 -4.49
CA SER A 55 -3.81 -28.03 -4.96
C SER A 55 -4.14 -28.22 -6.43
N GLN A 56 -5.38 -28.65 -6.71
CA GLN A 56 -5.88 -28.81 -8.07
C GLN A 56 -5.80 -27.45 -8.74
N VAL A 57 -4.80 -27.28 -9.62
CA VAL A 57 -4.65 -26.09 -10.46
C VAL A 57 -5.68 -26.19 -11.58
N HIS A 58 -6.95 -25.99 -11.21
CA HIS A 58 -7.97 -25.62 -12.16
C HIS A 58 -7.58 -24.24 -12.70
N GLY A 59 -7.23 -24.18 -13.99
CA GLY A 59 -6.99 -22.94 -14.71
C GLY A 59 -8.30 -22.21 -14.97
N GLY A 60 -8.91 -21.68 -13.91
CA GLY A 60 -9.99 -20.71 -13.94
C GLY A 60 -9.50 -19.36 -13.43
N ASP A 61 -10.29 -18.31 -13.66
CA ASP A 61 -9.88 -16.91 -13.49
C ASP A 61 -9.32 -16.58 -12.10
N LEU A 62 -8.31 -15.70 -12.09
CA LEU A 62 -7.71 -15.16 -10.86
C LEU A 62 -8.72 -14.39 -9.99
N HIS A 63 -9.82 -13.94 -10.61
CA HIS A 63 -10.82 -13.04 -10.04
C HIS A 63 -12.24 -13.50 -10.34
N PRO A 64 -13.18 -13.44 -9.36
CA PRO A 64 -14.59 -13.72 -9.60
C PRO A 64 -15.34 -12.54 -10.26
N PHE A 65 -14.63 -11.67 -11.01
CA PHE A 65 -15.15 -10.42 -11.58
C PHE A 65 -14.39 -9.98 -12.86
N GLU A 66 -15.01 -9.08 -13.64
CA GLU A 66 -14.50 -8.64 -14.96
C GLU A 66 -13.24 -7.76 -14.86
N HIS A 67 -12.09 -8.35 -15.19
CA HIS A 67 -10.77 -7.72 -15.21
C HIS A 67 -10.19 -7.66 -16.63
N ASP A 68 -9.15 -6.84 -16.83
CA ASP A 68 -8.34 -6.81 -18.06
C ASP A 68 -7.02 -7.51 -17.70
N PRO A 69 -6.69 -8.71 -18.23
CA PRO A 69 -5.52 -9.48 -17.80
C PRO A 69 -4.16 -8.78 -17.97
N ALA A 70 -4.11 -7.64 -18.68
CA ALA A 70 -2.92 -6.80 -18.76
C ALA A 70 -2.74 -5.85 -17.55
N ASP A 71 -3.71 -5.77 -16.64
CA ASP A 71 -3.62 -5.04 -15.36
C ASP A 71 -3.22 -5.96 -14.18
N ASP A 72 -3.16 -7.28 -14.36
CA ASP A 72 -2.86 -8.28 -13.31
C ASP A 72 -1.37 -8.30 -12.95
N CYS A 73 -0.92 -7.18 -12.37
CA CYS A 73 0.45 -6.73 -12.31
C CYS A 73 0.85 -6.34 -10.87
N GLU A 74 1.43 -7.27 -10.12
CA GLU A 74 1.79 -7.03 -8.72
C GLU A 74 2.87 -5.95 -8.57
N THR A 75 2.55 -4.94 -7.74
CA THR A 75 3.41 -3.77 -7.52
C THR A 75 4.67 -4.17 -6.76
N SER A 76 5.86 -3.82 -7.28
CA SER A 76 7.13 -4.23 -6.65
C SER A 76 7.32 -3.70 -5.23
N PHE A 77 7.95 -4.54 -4.39
CA PHE A 77 8.32 -4.22 -3.00
C PHE A 77 8.99 -2.85 -2.83
N GLN A 78 9.81 -2.41 -3.80
CA GLN A 78 10.48 -1.10 -3.76
C GLN A 78 9.48 0.07 -3.71
N ALA A 79 8.35 0.00 -4.40
CA ALA A 79 7.35 1.06 -4.37
C ALA A 79 6.76 1.22 -2.97
N TYR A 80 6.47 0.11 -2.28
CA TYR A 80 6.03 0.11 -0.88
C TYR A 80 7.14 0.55 0.09
N CYS A 81 8.41 0.21 -0.18
CA CYS A 81 9.54 0.73 0.59
C CYS A 81 9.62 2.26 0.55
N ASP A 82 9.38 2.87 -0.61
CA ASP A 82 9.48 4.33 -0.79
C ASP A 82 8.36 5.08 -0.07
N ILE A 83 7.12 4.53 -0.01
CA ILE A 83 6.01 5.13 0.77
C ILE A 83 5.99 4.73 2.26
N ALA A 84 6.78 3.74 2.69
CA ALA A 84 6.83 3.32 4.09
C ALA A 84 7.13 4.46 5.09
N PRO A 85 8.03 5.44 4.82
CA PRO A 85 8.23 6.59 5.71
C PRO A 85 6.97 7.43 5.92
N PHE A 86 6.10 7.54 4.91
CA PHE A 86 4.84 8.28 5.00
C PHE A 86 3.80 7.53 5.83
N LEU A 87 3.63 6.22 5.60
CA LEU A 87 2.78 5.36 6.42
C LEU A 87 3.23 5.35 7.90
N ILE A 88 4.54 5.28 8.16
CA ILE A 88 5.10 5.42 9.52
C ILE A 88 4.73 6.79 10.10
N LYS A 89 4.85 7.86 9.31
CA LYS A 89 4.56 9.21 9.81
C LYS A 89 3.07 9.44 10.05
N LEU A 90 2.20 8.82 9.26
CA LEU A 90 0.76 8.81 9.48
C LEU A 90 0.40 8.03 10.76
N ALA A 91 0.92 6.81 10.94
CA ALA A 91 0.70 6.05 12.17
C ALA A 91 1.09 6.85 13.43
N GLN A 92 2.26 7.53 13.40
CA GLN A 92 2.68 8.45 14.46
C GLN A 92 1.71 9.63 14.68
N ARG A 93 1.09 10.17 13.62
CA ARG A 93 0.09 11.26 13.73
C ARG A 93 -1.24 10.78 14.30
N LEU A 94 -1.59 9.51 14.07
CA LEU A 94 -2.81 8.85 14.58
C LEU A 94 -2.61 8.16 15.95
N GLY A 95 -1.42 8.26 16.56
CA GLY A 95 -1.10 7.58 17.83
C GLY A 95 -0.95 6.06 17.74
N LYS A 96 -0.89 5.50 16.53
CA LYS A 96 -0.83 4.05 16.25
C LYS A 96 0.60 3.54 16.04
N GLN A 97 0.84 2.27 16.37
CA GLN A 97 2.05 1.58 15.93
C GLN A 97 1.91 1.16 14.45
N LYS A 98 3.02 0.89 13.74
CA LYS A 98 2.98 0.46 12.33
C LYS A 98 2.06 -0.74 12.10
N LYS A 99 2.13 -1.74 12.99
CA LYS A 99 1.36 -2.97 12.90
C LYS A 99 -0.15 -2.76 13.01
N ASP A 100 -0.57 -1.68 13.68
CA ASP A 100 -1.95 -1.36 14.05
C ASP A 100 -2.60 -0.33 13.10
N LEU A 101 -1.82 0.28 12.19
CA LEU A 101 -2.33 1.16 11.14
C LEU A 101 -3.18 0.34 10.15
N CYS A 102 -4.46 0.67 10.04
CA CYS A 102 -5.40 -0.01 9.16
C CYS A 102 -5.22 0.49 7.72
N ILE A 103 -4.61 -0.32 6.86
CA ILE A 103 -4.40 0.00 5.44
C ILE A 103 -5.44 -0.74 4.60
N TRP A 104 -6.08 -0.05 3.64
CA TRP A 104 -6.94 -0.68 2.64
C TRP A 104 -6.42 -0.45 1.23
N ASP A 105 -6.18 -1.55 0.52
CA ASP A 105 -6.00 -1.58 -0.93
C ASP A 105 -7.25 -2.26 -1.55
N PRO A 106 -8.15 -1.51 -2.21
CA PRO A 106 -9.39 -2.06 -2.76
C PRO A 106 -9.20 -2.87 -4.05
N TYR A 107 -8.04 -2.79 -4.73
CA TYR A 107 -7.79 -3.56 -5.95
C TYR A 107 -6.92 -4.77 -5.64
N TYR A 108 -7.44 -5.95 -5.96
CA TYR A 108 -6.76 -7.22 -5.72
C TYR A 108 -6.15 -7.76 -7.01
N CYS A 109 -4.96 -8.35 -6.90
CA CYS A 109 -4.28 -9.07 -7.97
C CYS A 109 -3.98 -10.50 -7.48
N ALA A 110 -2.81 -10.75 -6.87
CA ALA A 110 -2.50 -11.99 -6.15
C ALA A 110 -2.29 -11.76 -4.63
N GLY A 111 -2.53 -10.53 -4.15
CA GLY A 111 -2.43 -10.13 -2.75
C GLY A 111 -1.02 -9.82 -2.25
N LYS A 112 -0.01 -9.63 -3.12
CA LYS A 112 1.39 -9.38 -2.69
C LYS A 112 1.56 -8.07 -1.93
N VAL A 113 0.66 -7.10 -2.09
CA VAL A 113 0.57 -5.92 -1.20
C VAL A 113 0.53 -6.31 0.29
N LYS A 114 -0.23 -7.34 0.68
CA LYS A 114 -0.27 -7.86 2.07
C LYS A 114 1.08 -8.45 2.50
N GLU A 115 1.82 -9.10 1.62
CA GLU A 115 3.17 -9.62 1.92
C GLU A 115 4.21 -8.49 2.03
N HIS A 116 4.15 -7.52 1.10
CA HIS A 116 5.10 -6.42 1.00
C HIS A 116 4.97 -5.45 2.18
N LEU A 117 3.75 -5.06 2.54
CA LEU A 117 3.49 -4.22 3.70
C LEU A 117 3.81 -4.92 5.04
N ARG A 118 3.55 -6.24 5.14
CA ARG A 118 3.94 -7.04 6.32
C ARG A 118 5.44 -7.09 6.52
N LYS A 119 6.23 -7.22 5.45
CA LYS A 119 7.71 -7.14 5.47
C LYS A 119 8.23 -5.77 5.96
N LEU A 120 7.43 -4.71 5.84
CA LEU A 120 7.74 -3.34 6.31
C LEU A 120 7.23 -3.05 7.74
N GLY A 121 6.49 -4.00 8.33
CA GLY A 121 5.94 -3.93 9.69
C GLY A 121 4.50 -3.42 9.78
N PHE A 122 3.76 -3.37 8.66
CA PHE A 122 2.32 -3.08 8.63
C PHE A 122 1.54 -4.38 8.51
N CYS A 123 0.87 -4.79 9.59
CA CYS A 123 0.21 -6.11 9.66
C CYS A 123 -1.28 -6.03 9.31
N ASN A 124 -1.93 -4.91 9.65
CA ASN A 124 -3.36 -4.70 9.44
C ASN A 124 -3.66 -4.15 8.03
N VAL A 125 -3.62 -5.04 7.04
CA VAL A 125 -3.81 -4.72 5.61
C VAL A 125 -5.02 -5.47 5.06
N HIS A 126 -6.07 -4.75 4.68
CA HIS A 126 -7.20 -5.28 3.94
C HIS A 126 -6.93 -5.17 2.43
N ASN A 127 -7.09 -6.29 1.71
CA ASN A 127 -6.94 -6.43 0.26
C ASN A 127 -7.41 -7.85 -0.11
N ASN A 128 -8.69 -8.01 -0.39
CA ASN A 128 -9.35 -9.30 -0.60
C ASN A 128 -9.77 -9.44 -2.06
N ASN A 129 -10.01 -10.67 -2.53
CA ASN A 129 -10.45 -10.93 -3.92
C ASN A 129 -11.94 -10.61 -4.10
N GLU A 130 -12.26 -9.32 -3.98
CA GLU A 130 -13.60 -8.73 -3.95
C GLU A 130 -13.65 -7.60 -4.98
N ASP A 131 -14.74 -7.46 -5.75
CA ASP A 131 -14.88 -6.31 -6.66
C ASP A 131 -15.21 -5.04 -5.87
N PHE A 132 -14.27 -4.10 -5.85
CA PHE A 132 -14.41 -2.77 -5.27
C PHE A 132 -15.68 -2.03 -5.75
N TYR A 133 -16.10 -2.18 -7.02
CA TYR A 133 -17.26 -1.47 -7.54
C TYR A 133 -18.61 -2.06 -7.11
N SER A 134 -18.61 -3.32 -6.65
CA SER A 134 -19.78 -4.00 -6.09
C SER A 134 -19.94 -3.81 -4.58
N LEU A 135 -18.94 -3.23 -3.90
CA LEU A 135 -19.00 -2.93 -2.46
C LEU A 135 -19.84 -1.68 -2.18
N LYS A 136 -20.77 -1.79 -1.25
CA LYS A 136 -21.51 -0.64 -0.67
C LYS A 136 -20.74 -0.01 0.49
N PRO A 137 -21.02 1.25 0.89
CA PRO A 137 -20.31 1.94 1.97
C PRO A 137 -20.28 1.19 3.31
N GLU A 138 -21.32 0.42 3.61
CA GLU A 138 -21.47 -0.39 4.83
C GLU A 138 -20.60 -1.65 4.81
N GLN A 139 -20.10 -2.04 3.63
CA GLN A 139 -19.22 -3.19 3.42
C GLN A 139 -17.73 -2.80 3.41
N TYR A 140 -17.40 -1.49 3.34
CA TYR A 140 -16.01 -1.05 3.37
C TYR A 140 -15.34 -1.41 4.70
N PRO A 141 -14.09 -1.90 4.69
CA PRO A 141 -13.37 -2.25 5.92
C PRO A 141 -13.07 -0.99 6.76
N PRO A 142 -12.85 -1.12 8.09
CA PRO A 142 -12.38 0.00 8.90
C PRO A 142 -10.91 0.33 8.60
N TYR A 143 -10.66 1.37 7.80
CA TYR A 143 -9.32 1.83 7.39
C TYR A 143 -8.93 3.22 7.89
N ASP A 144 -7.62 3.44 8.12
CA ASP A 144 -6.97 4.73 8.40
C ASP A 144 -6.48 5.41 7.12
N VAL A 145 -6.02 4.62 6.15
CA VAL A 145 -5.44 5.08 4.89
C VAL A 145 -5.85 4.19 3.72
N LEU A 146 -6.24 4.83 2.62
CA LEU A 146 -6.42 4.20 1.31
C LEU A 146 -5.05 4.16 0.62
N LEU A 147 -4.56 2.98 0.27
CA LEU A 147 -3.26 2.78 -0.38
C LEU A 147 -3.44 1.80 -1.54
N THR A 148 -3.18 2.21 -2.77
CA THR A 148 -3.31 1.29 -3.92
C THR A 148 -2.48 1.70 -5.14
N SER A 149 -2.15 0.71 -5.96
CA SER A 149 -1.80 0.90 -7.37
C SER A 149 -2.99 0.38 -8.20
N PRO A 150 -3.93 1.24 -8.64
CA PRO A 150 -5.12 0.78 -9.34
C PRO A 150 -4.79 0.14 -10.70
N PRO A 151 -5.69 -0.67 -11.26
CA PRO A 151 -5.64 -1.10 -12.66
C PRO A 151 -5.49 0.10 -13.61
N TYR A 152 -4.73 -0.05 -14.70
CA TYR A 152 -4.44 1.03 -15.66
C TYR A 152 -5.29 0.93 -16.94
N SER A 153 -6.26 0.01 -17.00
CA SER A 153 -7.32 -0.03 -18.02
C SER A 153 -8.53 0.85 -17.72
N ARG A 154 -9.47 0.83 -18.67
CA ARG A 154 -10.82 1.41 -18.60
C ARG A 154 -10.80 2.83 -17.97
N ASN A 155 -11.58 3.06 -16.92
CA ASN A 155 -11.62 4.31 -16.14
C ASN A 155 -11.28 4.09 -14.65
N HIS A 156 -10.57 3.01 -14.31
CA HIS A 156 -10.28 2.62 -12.93
C HIS A 156 -9.54 3.70 -12.13
N ILE A 157 -8.56 4.36 -12.77
CA ILE A 157 -7.80 5.51 -12.23
C ILE A 157 -8.72 6.68 -11.87
N GLU A 158 -9.69 7.02 -12.72
CA GLU A 158 -10.62 8.14 -12.50
C GLU A 158 -11.61 7.82 -11.38
N LYS A 159 -12.17 6.60 -11.38
CA LYS A 159 -13.05 6.11 -10.32
C LYS A 159 -12.37 6.11 -8.95
N ILE A 160 -11.13 5.60 -8.83
CA ILE A 160 -10.44 5.58 -7.52
C ILE A 160 -10.03 6.98 -7.07
N LEU A 161 -9.68 7.88 -7.99
CA LEU A 161 -9.35 9.25 -7.63
C LEU A 161 -10.59 9.99 -7.07
N ALA A 162 -11.75 9.79 -7.70
CA ALA A 162 -13.03 10.32 -7.22
C ALA A 162 -13.45 9.72 -5.87
N PHE A 163 -13.24 8.42 -5.66
CA PHE A 163 -13.47 7.79 -4.37
C PHE A 163 -12.53 8.34 -3.29
N ALA A 164 -11.23 8.41 -3.59
CA ALA A 164 -10.19 8.88 -2.68
C ALA A 164 -10.43 10.34 -2.26
N SER A 165 -10.80 11.22 -3.20
CA SER A 165 -11.09 12.62 -2.86
C SER A 165 -12.33 12.77 -1.97
N ASN A 166 -13.38 11.97 -2.18
CA ASN A 166 -14.61 12.06 -1.37
C ASN A 166 -14.53 11.33 -0.01
N CYS A 167 -13.56 10.43 0.21
CA CYS A 167 -13.54 9.60 1.42
C CYS A 167 -13.11 10.30 2.73
N ASN A 168 -12.67 11.56 2.66
CA ASN A 168 -12.22 12.39 3.81
C ASN A 168 -11.12 11.75 4.70
N LYS A 169 -10.36 10.79 4.15
CA LYS A 169 -9.26 10.10 4.81
C LYS A 169 -7.95 10.24 4.02
N PRO A 170 -6.80 10.00 4.66
CA PRO A 170 -5.52 9.85 3.98
C PRO A 170 -5.58 8.89 2.79
N TRP A 171 -5.01 9.30 1.66
CA TRP A 171 -4.91 8.48 0.46
C TRP A 171 -3.53 8.58 -0.20
N ILE A 172 -3.06 7.44 -0.73
CA ILE A 172 -1.76 7.25 -1.35
C ILE A 172 -1.96 6.37 -2.60
N LEU A 173 -1.86 6.96 -3.79
CA LEU A 173 -2.19 6.32 -5.07
C LEU A 173 -0.97 6.24 -5.98
N LEU A 174 -0.59 5.04 -6.44
CA LEU A 174 0.49 4.84 -7.41
C LEU A 174 -0.08 4.86 -8.84
N MET A 175 0.13 5.96 -9.55
CA MET A 175 -0.49 6.17 -10.86
C MET A 175 0.56 6.50 -11.95
N PRO A 176 0.27 6.23 -13.23
CA PRO A 176 1.15 6.60 -14.33
C PRO A 176 1.41 8.12 -14.33
N GLN A 177 2.64 8.56 -14.62
CA GLN A 177 3.01 9.97 -14.56
C GLN A 177 2.09 10.86 -15.43
N TYR A 178 1.49 10.35 -16.51
CA TYR A 178 0.57 11.15 -17.34
C TYR A 178 -0.75 11.56 -16.65
N VAL A 179 -1.12 10.94 -15.52
CA VAL A 179 -2.47 11.10 -14.93
C VAL A 179 -2.73 12.53 -14.44
N HIS A 180 -1.73 13.23 -13.91
CA HIS A 180 -1.88 14.64 -13.50
C HIS A 180 -2.19 15.60 -14.67
N ARG A 181 -2.08 15.13 -15.93
CA ARG A 181 -2.39 15.90 -17.16
C ARG A 181 -3.77 15.54 -17.76
N LYS A 182 -4.57 14.71 -17.09
CA LYS A 182 -5.93 14.37 -17.52
C LYS A 182 -6.91 15.46 -17.10
N SER A 183 -7.89 15.75 -17.95
CA SER A 183 -8.91 16.79 -17.71
C SER A 183 -9.68 16.59 -16.40
N TYR A 184 -10.02 15.34 -16.06
CA TYR A 184 -10.68 14.99 -14.80
C TYR A 184 -9.79 15.22 -13.56
N TYR A 185 -8.46 15.29 -13.70
CA TYR A 185 -7.57 15.23 -12.54
C TYR A 185 -7.73 16.47 -11.65
N ALA A 186 -7.67 17.66 -12.26
CA ALA A 186 -7.69 18.93 -11.53
C ALA A 186 -9.02 19.17 -10.79
N SER A 187 -10.16 18.80 -11.40
CA SER A 187 -11.48 18.96 -10.77
C SER A 187 -11.73 17.94 -9.66
N ILE A 188 -11.30 16.68 -9.81
CA ILE A 188 -11.51 15.64 -8.79
C ILE A 188 -10.72 15.91 -7.50
N ILE A 189 -9.52 16.53 -7.59
CA ILE A 189 -8.64 16.82 -6.44
C ILE A 189 -8.71 18.29 -5.96
N GLU A 190 -9.74 19.04 -6.37
CA GLU A 190 -9.89 20.45 -6.02
C GLU A 190 -9.87 20.67 -4.49
N GLY A 191 -9.19 21.74 -4.05
CA GLY A 191 -8.97 22.05 -2.62
C GLY A 191 -7.99 21.14 -1.86
N GLN A 192 -7.74 19.90 -2.30
CA GLN A 192 -7.01 18.91 -1.49
C GLN A 192 -5.49 19.15 -1.44
N ASN A 193 -4.93 19.85 -2.43
CA ASN A 193 -3.48 20.14 -2.51
C ASN A 193 -2.59 18.89 -2.28
N PRO A 194 -2.81 17.77 -3.02
CA PRO A 194 -1.97 16.60 -2.90
C PRO A 194 -0.54 16.89 -3.34
N PHE A 195 0.42 16.20 -2.73
CA PHE A 195 1.83 16.27 -3.13
C PHE A 195 2.27 14.95 -3.77
N PHE A 196 3.37 14.99 -4.52
CA PHE A 196 3.80 13.88 -5.35
C PHE A 196 5.18 13.39 -4.95
N MET A 197 5.43 12.09 -5.09
CA MET A 197 6.76 11.49 -4.99
C MET A 197 7.10 10.73 -6.28
N ILE A 198 8.20 11.14 -6.89
CA ILE A 198 8.70 10.62 -8.16
C ILE A 198 9.92 9.73 -7.85
N PRO A 199 9.92 8.45 -8.25
CA PRO A 199 11.05 7.57 -8.04
C PRO A 199 12.20 7.85 -9.01
N PRO A 200 13.47 7.60 -8.62
CA PRO A 200 14.65 7.81 -9.47
C PRO A 200 14.76 6.82 -10.64
N LYS A 201 13.97 5.75 -10.62
CA LYS A 201 13.81 4.76 -11.69
C LYS A 201 12.32 4.38 -11.74
N PRO A 202 11.75 4.06 -12.90
CA PRO A 202 10.42 3.48 -12.97
C PRO A 202 10.30 2.23 -12.08
N TYR A 203 9.15 2.06 -11.42
CA TYR A 203 8.85 0.82 -10.71
C TYR A 203 8.60 -0.33 -11.69
N VAL A 204 9.09 -1.51 -11.32
CA VAL A 204 8.73 -2.77 -11.97
C VAL A 204 7.41 -3.27 -11.39
N TYR A 205 6.57 -3.85 -12.23
CA TYR A 205 5.40 -4.62 -11.88
C TYR A 205 5.60 -6.07 -12.30
N HIS A 206 4.87 -7.00 -11.68
CA HIS A 206 5.05 -8.44 -11.88
C HIS A 206 3.75 -9.02 -12.45
N ALA A 207 3.70 -9.14 -13.78
CA ALA A 207 2.50 -9.54 -14.51
C ALA A 207 2.28 -11.05 -14.44
N HIS A 208 1.11 -11.46 -13.94
CA HIS A 208 0.74 -12.87 -13.81
C HIS A 208 0.38 -13.54 -15.13
N HIS A 209 -0.11 -12.76 -16.10
CA HIS A 209 -0.56 -13.21 -17.42
C HIS A 209 0.28 -12.63 -18.57
N GLY A 210 1.53 -12.26 -18.32
CA GLY A 210 2.37 -11.54 -19.28
C GLY A 210 1.97 -10.07 -19.45
N GLY A 211 2.71 -9.31 -20.27
CA GLY A 211 2.43 -7.90 -20.48
C GLY A 211 1.29 -7.65 -21.47
N ARG A 212 0.88 -6.38 -21.59
CA ARG A 212 -0.09 -5.96 -22.64
C ARG A 212 0.37 -6.22 -24.09
N LYS A 213 1.64 -6.59 -24.31
CA LYS A 213 2.15 -7.04 -25.62
C LYS A 213 2.03 -8.56 -25.82
N ASP A 214 1.78 -9.32 -24.77
CA ASP A 214 1.51 -10.75 -24.79
C ASP A 214 0.00 -11.02 -24.92
N ASN A 215 -0.82 -10.22 -24.23
CA ASN A 215 -2.28 -10.28 -24.26
C ASN A 215 -2.85 -9.47 -25.44
N THR A 216 -2.63 -9.99 -26.65
CA THR A 216 -3.07 -9.41 -27.94
C THR A 216 -4.48 -9.85 -28.36
N ASN A 217 -4.96 -10.96 -27.80
CA ASN A 217 -6.30 -11.55 -28.02
C ASN A 217 -7.47 -10.76 -27.39
N VAL A 218 -7.28 -9.47 -27.08
CA VAL A 218 -8.30 -8.61 -26.48
C VAL A 218 -8.74 -7.50 -27.45
N PRO A 219 -9.97 -6.97 -27.33
CA PRO A 219 -10.45 -5.87 -28.18
C PRO A 219 -9.58 -4.60 -28.09
N CYS A 220 -9.32 -3.99 -29.23
CA CYS A 220 -8.58 -2.73 -29.31
C CYS A 220 -9.38 -1.58 -28.68
N ARG A 221 -8.91 -1.07 -27.54
CA ARG A 221 -9.55 0.04 -26.80
C ARG A 221 -9.74 1.34 -27.62
N HIS A 222 -9.02 1.53 -28.73
CA HIS A 222 -9.28 2.64 -29.67
C HIS A 222 -10.42 2.29 -30.62
N TRP A 223 -10.37 1.12 -31.26
CA TRP A 223 -11.41 0.66 -32.18
C TRP A 223 -12.79 0.59 -31.52
N VAL A 224 -12.87 0.00 -30.33
CA VAL A 224 -14.12 -0.14 -29.55
C VAL A 224 -14.72 1.22 -29.16
N ARG A 225 -13.89 2.25 -28.95
CA ARG A 225 -14.35 3.58 -28.51
C ARG A 225 -14.64 4.54 -29.66
N ASP A 226 -13.79 4.54 -30.68
CA ASP A 226 -13.75 5.56 -31.73
C ASP A 226 -14.21 5.02 -33.11
N GLY A 227 -14.50 3.72 -33.21
CA GLY A 227 -14.72 3.01 -34.49
C GLY A 227 -13.48 2.96 -35.40
N LYS A 228 -12.32 3.41 -34.89
CA LYS A 228 -11.07 3.63 -35.64
C LYS A 228 -9.86 3.40 -34.73
N CYS A 229 -8.74 2.96 -35.30
CA CYS A 229 -7.48 2.81 -34.55
C CYS A 229 -6.34 3.57 -35.23
N PRO A 230 -5.57 4.41 -34.52
CA PRO A 230 -4.39 5.10 -35.07
C PRO A 230 -3.27 4.19 -35.58
N LYS A 231 -3.33 2.87 -35.31
CA LYS A 231 -2.37 1.88 -35.83
C LYS A 231 -2.84 1.17 -37.11
N GLY A 232 -4.09 1.40 -37.56
CA GLY A 232 -4.66 0.66 -38.68
C GLY A 232 -4.50 -0.85 -38.51
N ASP A 233 -4.09 -1.53 -39.57
CA ASP A 233 -3.89 -2.98 -39.62
C ASP A 233 -2.59 -3.43 -38.90
N GLU A 234 -1.71 -2.51 -38.51
CA GLU A 234 -0.58 -2.79 -37.60
C GLU A 234 -1.01 -2.83 -36.12
N CYS A 235 -2.31 -2.87 -35.83
CA CYS A 235 -2.82 -3.02 -34.48
C CYS A 235 -2.77 -4.49 -34.06
N VAL A 236 -1.91 -4.81 -33.09
CA VAL A 236 -1.82 -6.15 -32.49
C VAL A 236 -3.02 -6.50 -31.56
N PHE A 237 -4.12 -5.76 -31.62
CA PHE A 237 -5.32 -5.96 -30.80
C PHE A 237 -6.54 -6.07 -31.70
N LEU A 238 -7.52 -6.89 -31.30
CA LEU A 238 -8.64 -7.26 -32.16
C LEU A 238 -9.49 -6.04 -32.59
N HIS A 239 -9.82 -5.98 -33.88
CA HIS A 239 -10.71 -5.00 -34.51
C HIS A 239 -11.97 -5.72 -35.02
N GLY A 240 -13.10 -5.02 -35.04
CA GLY A 240 -14.42 -5.58 -35.40
C GLY A 240 -15.28 -5.89 -34.16
N GLU A 241 -16.40 -6.58 -34.39
CA GLU A 241 -17.16 -7.23 -33.32
C GLU A 241 -16.40 -8.48 -32.88
N VAL A 242 -16.24 -8.67 -31.57
CA VAL A 242 -15.46 -9.76 -30.99
C VAL A 242 -16.38 -10.59 -30.11
N ASP A 243 -16.63 -11.84 -30.50
CA ASP A 243 -17.45 -12.77 -29.72
C ASP A 243 -16.80 -13.04 -28.36
N SER A 244 -17.36 -12.43 -27.30
CA SER A 244 -16.87 -12.52 -25.92
C SER A 244 -16.90 -13.94 -25.33
N SER A 245 -17.42 -14.93 -26.05
CA SER A 245 -17.43 -16.35 -25.70
C SER A 245 -16.09 -17.07 -25.98
N ALA A 246 -15.18 -16.45 -26.76
CA ALA A 246 -13.95 -17.08 -27.22
C ALA A 246 -12.69 -16.59 -26.46
N GLN A 247 -12.69 -16.69 -25.12
CA GLN A 247 -11.45 -16.55 -24.34
C GLN A 247 -10.49 -17.70 -24.67
N LEU A 248 -9.59 -17.49 -25.64
CA LEU A 248 -8.47 -18.40 -25.91
C LEU A 248 -7.64 -18.59 -24.63
N PRO A 249 -7.23 -19.82 -24.29
CA PRO A 249 -6.60 -20.12 -23.01
C PRO A 249 -5.30 -19.33 -22.86
N VAL A 250 -5.23 -18.49 -21.82
CA VAL A 250 -4.07 -17.66 -21.51
C VAL A 250 -2.90 -18.58 -21.18
N THR A 251 -1.95 -18.72 -22.12
CA THR A 251 -0.76 -19.57 -21.91
C THR A 251 0.02 -19.03 -20.72
N SER A 252 0.21 -19.85 -19.69
CA SER A 252 0.78 -19.45 -18.39
C SER A 252 2.29 -19.19 -18.45
N LYS A 253 2.66 -18.10 -19.14
CA LYS A 253 3.99 -17.49 -19.02
C LYS A 253 4.17 -17.06 -17.57
N GLY A 254 5.11 -17.70 -16.87
CA GLY A 254 5.39 -17.39 -15.45
C GLY A 254 5.73 -15.93 -15.24
N VAL A 255 5.40 -15.43 -14.03
CA VAL A 255 5.40 -14.01 -13.62
C VAL A 255 6.48 -13.15 -14.31
N VAL A 256 6.03 -12.23 -15.18
CA VAL A 256 6.90 -11.43 -16.06
C VAL A 256 7.15 -10.03 -15.46
N PRO A 257 8.40 -9.56 -15.33
CA PRO A 257 8.67 -8.18 -14.94
C PRO A 257 8.31 -7.21 -16.07
N VAL A 258 7.39 -6.29 -15.82
CA VAL A 258 6.91 -5.28 -16.79
C VAL A 258 7.00 -3.86 -16.23
N THR A 259 7.24 -2.89 -17.11
CA THR A 259 7.33 -1.46 -16.78
C THR A 259 6.51 -0.68 -17.80
N PRO A 260 5.17 -0.70 -17.73
CA PRO A 260 4.31 -0.11 -18.77
C PRO A 260 4.41 1.41 -18.82
N PHE A 261 4.60 2.06 -17.66
CA PHE A 261 4.75 3.51 -17.52
C PHE A 261 5.71 3.84 -16.38
N LYS A 262 6.36 5.01 -16.44
CA LYS A 262 6.93 5.66 -15.24
C LYS A 262 5.76 6.07 -14.34
N SER A 263 5.62 5.40 -13.20
CA SER A 263 4.56 5.65 -12.22
C SER A 263 5.07 6.50 -11.07
N ILE A 264 4.22 7.33 -10.49
CA ILE A 264 4.52 8.25 -9.38
C ILE A 264 3.45 8.12 -8.29
N TRP A 265 3.83 8.39 -7.04
CA TRP A 265 2.88 8.37 -5.93
C TRP A 265 2.23 9.75 -5.79
N HIS A 266 0.89 9.79 -5.83
CA HIS A 266 0.07 10.95 -5.48
C HIS A 266 -0.43 10.77 -4.05
N MET A 267 -0.31 11.79 -3.19
CA MET A 267 -0.58 11.65 -1.76
C MET A 267 -1.31 12.85 -1.16
N HIS A 268 -2.31 12.58 -0.33
CA HIS A 268 -3.03 13.57 0.48
C HIS A 268 -3.28 13.03 1.89
N PHE A 269 -3.16 13.90 2.89
CA PHE A 269 -3.36 13.55 4.30
C PHE A 269 -4.21 14.63 5.01
N PRO A 270 -5.55 14.48 5.04
CA PRO A 270 -6.42 15.29 5.90
C PRO A 270 -6.33 14.81 7.36
N PRO A 271 -6.80 15.58 8.35
CA PRO A 271 -7.37 16.93 8.27
C PRO A 271 -6.28 18.03 8.19
N GLU A 272 -6.67 19.29 8.45
CA GLU A 272 -5.80 20.46 8.33
C GLU A 272 -4.45 20.29 9.03
N GLY A 273 -3.39 20.84 8.39
CA GLY A 273 -2.03 20.80 8.91
C GLY A 273 -1.33 19.44 8.81
N MET A 274 -2.06 18.31 8.70
CA MET A 274 -1.44 16.99 8.59
C MET A 274 -0.67 16.86 7.26
N ASN A 275 -1.28 17.16 6.12
CA ASN A 275 -0.66 17.12 4.79
C ASN A 275 0.65 17.94 4.73
N ASN A 276 0.58 19.21 5.14
CA ASN A 276 1.73 20.11 5.25
C ASN A 276 2.80 19.59 6.22
N GLY A 277 2.39 19.09 7.39
CA GLY A 277 3.26 18.58 8.43
C GLY A 277 3.90 17.22 8.13
N ILE A 278 3.36 16.45 7.19
CA ILE A 278 3.96 15.23 6.63
C ILE A 278 4.94 15.61 5.52
N TYR A 279 4.53 16.46 4.56
CA TYR A 279 5.41 16.93 3.47
C TYR A 279 6.71 17.55 3.99
N THR A 280 6.61 18.53 4.90
CA THR A 280 7.79 19.26 5.40
C THR A 280 8.73 18.36 6.21
N TRP A 281 8.17 17.37 6.93
CA TRP A 281 8.95 16.32 7.59
C TRP A 281 9.65 15.42 6.56
N ALA A 282 8.95 15.01 5.50
CA ALA A 282 9.47 14.15 4.45
C ALA A 282 10.62 14.82 3.67
N VAL A 283 10.45 16.08 3.24
CA VAL A 283 11.51 16.87 2.60
C VAL A 283 12.76 16.96 3.48
N HIS A 284 12.62 17.15 4.79
CA HIS A 284 13.76 17.19 5.70
C HIS A 284 14.42 15.81 5.90
N LYS A 285 13.63 14.73 6.08
CA LYS A 285 14.17 13.39 6.37
C LYS A 285 14.70 12.66 5.13
N MET A 286 14.12 12.91 3.96
CA MET A 286 14.48 12.22 2.72
C MET A 286 15.52 12.97 1.86
N ARG A 287 16.18 14.01 2.40
CA ARG A 287 17.28 14.77 1.73
C ARG A 287 18.42 13.92 1.17
N LYS A 288 18.64 12.71 1.70
CA LYS A 288 19.67 11.75 1.24
C LYS A 288 19.11 10.64 0.34
N SER A 289 17.81 10.60 0.11
CA SER A 289 17.20 9.69 -0.87
C SER A 289 17.37 10.26 -2.28
N LYS A 290 17.12 9.41 -3.29
CA LYS A 290 17.00 9.85 -4.69
C LYS A 290 15.53 10.08 -5.11
N LEU A 291 14.61 10.17 -4.15
CA LEU A 291 13.18 10.41 -4.38
C LEU A 291 12.95 11.93 -4.53
N LYS A 292 12.39 12.37 -5.66
CA LYS A 292 11.97 13.77 -5.80
C LYS A 292 10.58 13.96 -5.19
N LEU A 293 10.43 14.98 -4.35
CA LEU A 293 9.13 15.41 -3.82
C LEU A 293 8.70 16.71 -4.52
N CYS A 294 7.43 16.79 -4.88
CA CYS A 294 6.82 17.88 -5.64
C CYS A 294 5.62 18.43 -4.87
N ARG A 295 5.50 19.76 -4.74
CA ARG A 295 4.40 20.45 -4.03
C ARG A 295 3.18 20.64 -4.92
N SER A 296 3.42 20.78 -6.22
CA SER A 296 2.47 21.14 -7.25
C SER A 296 2.66 20.24 -8.48
N VAL A 297 1.67 20.23 -9.37
CA VAL A 297 1.78 19.54 -10.67
C VAL A 297 2.91 20.15 -11.52
N SER A 298 3.11 21.46 -11.43
CA SER A 298 4.19 22.21 -12.09
C SER A 298 5.61 21.85 -11.62
N ASP A 299 5.79 21.22 -10.45
CA ASP A 299 7.11 20.74 -10.00
C ASP A 299 7.49 19.38 -10.61
N ILE A 300 6.55 18.71 -11.28
CA ILE A 300 6.75 17.41 -11.93
C ILE A 300 7.46 17.65 -13.26
N GLU A 301 8.68 17.12 -13.41
CA GLU A 301 9.44 17.20 -14.66
C GLU A 301 8.66 16.53 -15.81
N LEU A 302 8.54 17.24 -16.93
CA LEU A 302 7.84 16.80 -18.14
C LEU A 302 8.54 15.64 -18.85
#